data_AF-A0A5N5Z8M4-F1
#
_entry.id   AF-A0A5N5Z8M4-F1
#
_cell.length_a   1.000
_cell.length_b   1.000
_cell.length_c   1.000
_cell.angle_alpha   90.00
_cell.angle_beta   90.00
_cell.angle_gamma   90.00
#
_symmetry.space_group_name_H-M   'P 1'
#
loop_
_entity.id
_entity.type
_entity.pdbx_description
1 polymer ?
#
loop_
_entity_poly.entity_id
_entity_poly.type
_entity_poly.pdbx_seq_one_letter_code
_entity_poly.pdbx_strand_id
1 'polypeptide(L)'
;MLKSILLLKGVSLLSKKQQGNIIAGSNICRITIIYPDGGRDSVNVYISGSSGQEISQGANNFCLSEIYNEGVSRCFYDCEYDGFGQ
;
A
#
# COMPACT_ATOMS: atom_id res chain seq x y z
N MET A 1 24.12 -30.92 -3.07
CA MET A 1 22.81 -31.58 -2.87
C MET A 1 21.87 -30.59 -2.21
N LEU A 2 20.77 -30.21 -2.88
CA LEU A 2 19.70 -29.41 -2.28
C LEU A 2 19.00 -30.27 -1.23
N LYS A 3 19.31 -30.06 0.06
CA LYS A 3 18.49 -30.59 1.15
C LYS A 3 17.10 -29.99 0.98
N SER A 4 16.09 -30.85 0.79
CA SER A 4 14.70 -30.40 0.65
C SER A 4 14.35 -29.48 1.82
N ILE A 5 13.89 -28.26 1.52
CA ILE A 5 13.62 -27.20 2.52
C ILE A 5 12.62 -27.67 3.59
N LEU A 6 11.81 -28.68 3.25
CA LEU A 6 10.88 -29.41 4.10
C LEU A 6 11.53 -30.15 5.29
N LEU A 7 12.85 -30.37 5.26
CA LEU A 7 13.59 -31.10 6.29
C LEU A 7 14.27 -30.17 7.32
N LEU A 8 14.15 -28.85 7.15
CA LEU A 8 14.73 -27.88 8.07
C LEU A 8 13.77 -27.64 9.25
N LYS A 9 14.19 -28.01 10.46
CA LYS A 9 13.46 -27.69 11.70
C LYS A 9 13.25 -26.19 11.80
N GLY A 10 11.99 -25.76 11.95
CA GLY A 10 11.60 -24.35 12.06
C GLY A 10 11.11 -23.72 10.76
N VAL A 11 11.08 -24.45 9.64
CA VAL A 11 10.52 -23.95 8.37
C VAL A 11 9.06 -24.39 8.24
N SER A 12 8.14 -23.44 8.36
CA SER A 12 6.73 -23.64 8.05
C SER A 12 6.47 -23.26 6.59
N LEU A 13 6.05 -24.22 5.78
CA LEU A 13 5.59 -23.93 4.42
C LEU A 13 4.21 -23.30 4.50
N LEU A 14 4.16 -22.00 4.26
CA LEU A 14 2.92 -21.24 4.28
C LEU A 14 2.01 -21.71 3.14
N SER A 15 0.73 -21.89 3.42
CA SER A 15 -0.28 -22.10 2.36
C SER A 15 -0.33 -20.89 1.43
N LYS A 16 -0.79 -21.06 0.18
CA LYS A 16 -0.97 -19.94 -0.76
C LYS A 16 -1.81 -18.80 -0.16
N LYS A 17 -2.79 -19.13 0.69
CA LYS A 17 -3.60 -18.14 1.42
C LYS A 17 -2.81 -17.36 2.47
N GLN A 18 -1.96 -18.05 3.24
CA GLN A 18 -1.09 -17.41 4.23
C GLN A 18 0.03 -16.58 3.57
N GLN A 19 0.54 -17.05 2.42
CA GLN A 19 1.42 -16.27 1.58
C GLN A 19 0.71 -15.03 1.06
N GLY A 20 -0.54 -15.16 0.61
CA GLY A 20 -1.39 -14.02 0.24
C GLY A 20 -1.50 -12.97 1.35
N ASN A 21 -1.69 -13.36 2.61
CA ASN A 21 -1.74 -12.42 3.74
C ASN A 21 -0.39 -11.76 4.10
N ILE A 22 0.73 -12.25 3.55
CA ILE A 22 2.07 -11.68 3.73
C ILE A 22 2.49 -10.87 2.48
N ILE A 23 2.01 -11.27 1.31
CA ILE A 23 2.32 -10.67 0.01
C ILE A 23 1.35 -9.53 -0.31
N ALA A 24 0.10 -9.61 0.13
CA ALA A 24 -0.86 -8.51 0.10
C ALA A 24 -0.75 -7.78 1.44
N GLY A 25 -0.09 -6.63 1.45
CA GLY A 25 -0.12 -5.71 2.58
C GLY A 25 -1.56 -5.26 2.90
N SER A 26 -1.73 -4.51 3.98
CA SER A 26 -3.05 -4.00 4.34
C SER A 26 -3.62 -3.01 3.30
N ASN A 27 -4.91 -2.72 3.45
CA ASN A 27 -5.63 -1.73 2.65
C ASN A 27 -5.30 -0.27 3.06
N ILE A 28 -4.13 -0.04 3.67
CA ILE A 28 -3.69 1.27 4.12
C ILE A 28 -2.75 1.86 3.09
N CYS A 29 -3.03 3.09 2.68
CA CYS A 29 -2.13 3.92 1.90
C CYS A 29 -1.71 5.14 2.69
N ARG A 30 -0.41 5.43 2.70
CA ARG A 30 0.13 6.68 3.21
C ARG A 30 -0.01 7.73 2.13
N ILE A 31 -0.88 8.69 2.38
CA ILE A 31 -1.05 9.86 1.52
C ILE A 31 -0.12 10.96 2.02
N THR A 32 0.54 11.64 1.10
CA THR A 32 1.29 12.86 1.35
C THR A 32 0.69 13.97 0.51
N ILE A 33 0.28 15.04 1.18
CA ILE A 33 -0.29 16.24 0.57
C ILE A 33 0.75 17.35 0.61
N ILE A 34 0.90 18.09 -0.48
CA ILE A 34 1.69 19.32 -0.54
C ILE A 34 0.76 20.46 -0.96
N TYR A 35 0.64 21.45 -0.08
CA TYR A 35 -0.17 22.64 -0.28
C TYR A 35 0.56 23.70 -1.13
N PRO A 36 -0.17 24.68 -1.71
CA PRO A 36 0.43 25.73 -2.55
C PRO A 36 1.47 26.60 -1.85
N ASP A 37 1.38 26.76 -0.54
CA ASP A 37 2.34 27.49 0.29
C ASP A 37 3.61 26.68 0.61
N GLY A 38 3.68 25.43 0.13
CA GLY A 38 4.77 24.50 0.41
C GLY A 38 4.59 23.70 1.71
N GLY A 39 3.49 23.91 2.45
CA GLY A 39 3.10 23.08 3.58
C GLY A 39 2.92 21.62 3.17
N ARG A 40 3.20 20.70 4.09
CA ARG A 40 3.15 19.26 3.83
C ARG A 40 2.47 18.52 4.97
N ASP A 41 1.49 17.70 4.62
CA ASP A 41 0.84 16.76 5.52
C ASP A 41 1.00 15.32 5.04
N SER A 42 0.93 14.38 5.99
CA SER A 42 0.90 12.95 5.68
C SER A 42 -0.06 12.23 6.58
N VAL A 43 -0.98 11.47 5.97
CA VAL A 43 -2.05 10.74 6.64
C VAL A 43 -2.14 9.32 6.11
N ASN A 44 -2.42 8.37 7.00
CA ASN A 44 -2.74 7.01 6.61
C ASN A 44 -4.23 6.91 6.34
N VAL A 45 -4.59 6.51 5.12
CA VAL A 45 -5.98 6.36 4.67
C VAL A 45 -6.24 4.90 4.40
N TYR A 46 -7.35 4.39 4.94
CA TYR A 46 -7.85 3.09 4.58
C TYR A 46 -8.61 3.19 3.25
N ILE A 47 -8.18 2.43 2.24
CA ILE A 47 -8.79 2.37 0.92
C ILE A 47 -9.42 0.99 0.74
N SER A 48 -10.73 0.94 0.52
CA SER A 48 -11.40 -0.34 0.26
C SER A 48 -10.95 -0.95 -1.06
N GLY A 49 -10.55 -2.21 -1.03
CA GLY A 49 -10.21 -3.01 -2.21
C GLY A 49 -9.87 -4.44 -1.81
N SER A 50 -9.87 -5.32 -2.80
CA SER A 50 -9.53 -6.74 -2.68
C SER A 50 -8.24 -7.12 -3.43
N SER A 51 -7.73 -6.19 -4.26
CA SER A 51 -6.45 -6.30 -4.96
C SER A 51 -5.67 -4.98 -4.87
N GLY A 52 -4.35 -5.05 -5.08
CA GLY A 52 -3.49 -3.87 -5.08
C GLY A 52 -3.92 -2.86 -6.12
N GLN A 53 -4.34 -3.32 -7.30
CA GLN A 53 -4.79 -2.44 -8.36
C GLN A 53 -6.05 -1.65 -8.00
N GLU A 54 -6.99 -2.26 -7.28
CA GLU A 54 -8.17 -1.55 -6.74
C GLU A 54 -7.77 -0.53 -5.67
N ILE A 55 -6.83 -0.90 -4.79
CA ILE A 55 -6.34 -0.05 -3.69
C ILE A 55 -5.58 1.16 -4.25
N SER A 56 -4.64 0.96 -5.18
CA SER A 56 -3.86 2.03 -5.80
C SER A 56 -4.75 2.92 -6.66
N GLN A 57 -5.78 2.38 -7.31
CA GLN A 57 -6.80 3.19 -7.99
C GLN A 57 -7.62 4.04 -7.01
N GLY A 58 -8.03 3.49 -5.87
CA GLY A 58 -8.73 4.23 -4.83
C GLY A 58 -7.86 5.35 -4.22
N ALA A 59 -6.59 5.08 -3.97
CA ALA A 59 -5.63 6.08 -3.48
C ALA A 59 -5.38 7.20 -4.51
N ASN A 60 -5.28 6.85 -5.80
CA ASN A 60 -5.21 7.83 -6.87
C ASN A 60 -6.47 8.71 -6.91
N ASN A 61 -7.65 8.12 -6.81
CA ASN A 61 -8.92 8.88 -6.80
C ASN A 61 -9.00 9.82 -5.59
N PHE A 62 -8.53 9.40 -4.42
CA PHE A 62 -8.40 10.27 -3.25
C PHE A 62 -7.51 11.48 -3.58
N CYS A 63 -6.31 11.24 -4.11
CA CYS A 63 -5.39 12.31 -4.50
C CYS A 63 -5.97 13.27 -5.54
N LEU A 64 -6.68 12.76 -6.55
CA LEU A 64 -7.34 13.62 -7.53
C LEU A 64 -8.43 14.48 -6.87
N SER A 65 -9.19 13.94 -5.91
CA SER A 65 -10.18 14.72 -5.17
C SER A 65 -9.54 15.87 -4.39
N GLU A 66 -8.45 15.61 -3.66
CA GLU A 66 -7.71 16.64 -2.92
C GLU A 66 -7.20 17.74 -3.86
N ILE A 67 -6.65 17.36 -5.02
CA ILE A 67 -6.11 18.33 -6.00
C ILE A 67 -7.22 19.18 -6.61
N TYR A 68 -8.34 18.58 -7.03
CA TYR A 68 -9.39 19.30 -7.74
C TYR A 68 -10.35 20.08 -6.82
N ASN A 69 -10.60 19.58 -5.61
CA ASN A 69 -11.64 20.13 -4.74
C ASN A 69 -11.08 20.95 -3.56
N GLU A 70 -9.90 20.58 -3.03
CA GLU A 70 -9.34 21.18 -1.80
C GLU A 70 -8.18 22.13 -2.10
N GLY A 71 -7.83 22.33 -3.38
CA GLY A 71 -6.76 23.25 -3.78
C GLY A 71 -5.35 22.76 -3.43
N VAL A 72 -5.19 21.45 -3.24
CA VAL A 72 -3.87 20.82 -3.03
C VAL A 72 -3.02 20.94 -4.29
N SER A 73 -1.73 21.27 -4.13
CA SER A 73 -0.82 21.39 -5.27
C SER A 73 -0.32 20.05 -5.79
N ARG A 74 0.06 19.15 -4.88
CA ARG A 74 0.53 17.80 -5.22
C ARG A 74 0.07 16.81 -4.17
N CYS A 75 -0.29 15.61 -4.62
CA CYS A 75 -0.63 14.50 -3.75
C CYS A 75 0.14 13.25 -4.21
N PHE A 76 0.72 12.54 -3.25
CA PHE A 76 1.43 11.28 -3.45
C PHE A 76 0.79 10.22 -2.57
N TYR A 77 0.75 8.99 -3.07
CA TYR A 77 0.31 7.86 -2.28
C TYR A 77 1.35 6.76 -2.36
N ASP A 78 1.48 6.04 -1.24
CA ASP A 78 2.35 4.89 -1.08
C ASP A 78 1.53 3.84 -0.33
N CYS A 79 1.23 2.70 -0.93
CA CYS A 79 0.27 1.73 -0.39
C CYS A 79 0.99 0.53 0.23
N GLU A 80 0.55 0.10 1.41
CA GLU A 80 1.14 -1.06 2.09
C GLU A 80 1.01 -2.32 1.24
N TYR A 81 -0.09 -2.43 0.47
CA TYR A 81 -0.29 -3.52 -0.48
C TYR A 81 0.84 -3.66 -1.50
N ASP A 82 1.37 -2.53 -2.00
CA ASP A 82 2.49 -2.48 -2.95
C ASP A 82 3.85 -2.60 -2.24
N GLY A 83 3.85 -2.50 -0.90
CA GLY A 83 5.02 -2.41 -0.04
C GLY A 83 5.52 -0.97 0.06
N PHE A 84 5.39 -0.35 1.24
CA PHE A 84 5.76 1.05 1.42
C PHE A 84 7.18 1.35 0.92
N GLY A 85 7.32 2.36 0.07
CA GLY A 85 8.59 2.91 -0.41
C GLY A 85 9.35 2.05 -1.42
N GLN A 86 8.67 1.11 -2.10
CA GLN A 86 9.23 0.38 -3.26
C GLN A 86 9.10 1.14 -4.58
#